data_AF-A0A848D1N9-F1
#
_entry.id   AF-A0A848D1N9-F1
#
_cell.length_a   1.000
_cell.length_b   1.000
_cell.length_c   1.000
_cell.angle_alpha   90.00
_cell.angle_beta   90.00
_cell.angle_gamma   90.00
#
_symmetry.space_group_name_H-M   'P 1'
#
loop_
_entity.id
_entity.type
_entity.pdbx_description
1 polymer ?
#
loop_
_entity_poly.entity_id
_entity_poly.type
_entity_poly.pdbx_seq_one_letter_code
_entity_poly.pdbx_strand_id
1 'polypeptide(L)'
;MSSKSTVEIGSNCIINNEGRFFLLAEIEAKAPGVEIDPIIIIRITDEQARRLLCGGLKLCPIVSRRPRPTPGTKVEFKCIFIDNGRAFSIFDIENSTDNAVLLRIPLEQARRLIRKGVRRCTVIRQPFIG
;
A
#
# COMPACT_ATOMS: atom_id res chain seq x y z
N MET A 1 10.63 9.25 -27.57
CA MET A 1 10.87 9.04 -26.13
C MET A 1 9.55 9.28 -25.43
N SER A 2 8.98 8.28 -24.77
CA SER A 2 7.74 8.46 -24.00
C SER A 2 8.05 9.40 -22.84
N SER A 3 7.28 10.47 -22.68
CA SER A 3 7.40 11.39 -21.55
C SER A 3 6.98 10.65 -20.29
N LYS A 4 7.93 10.03 -19.60
CA LYS A 4 7.70 9.49 -18.26
C LYS A 4 7.35 10.68 -17.37
N SER A 5 6.15 10.73 -16.81
CA SER A 5 5.74 11.88 -16.01
C SER A 5 6.59 11.92 -14.75
N THR A 6 7.00 13.12 -14.31
CA THR A 6 7.82 13.28 -13.10
C THR A 6 7.15 12.70 -11.86
N VAL A 7 5.82 12.61 -11.88
CA VAL A 7 4.99 11.97 -10.86
C VAL A 7 4.08 10.93 -11.52
N GLU A 8 4.05 9.73 -10.99
CA GLU A 8 3.27 8.58 -11.44
C GLU A 8 2.56 7.92 -10.25
N ILE A 9 1.58 7.07 -10.54
CA ILE A 9 1.01 6.15 -9.55
C ILE A 9 1.64 4.79 -9.79
N GLY A 10 2.35 4.28 -8.79
CA GLY A 10 2.92 2.93 -8.81
C GLY A 10 1.90 1.88 -8.40
N SER A 11 2.30 1.00 -7.48
CA SER A 11 1.45 -0.03 -6.88
C SER A 11 0.11 0.55 -6.37
N ASN A 12 -1.00 -0.03 -6.83
CA ASN A 12 -2.34 0.36 -6.38
C ASN A 12 -3.30 -0.83 -6.27
N CYS A 13 -4.09 -0.85 -5.21
CA CYS A 13 -5.05 -1.92 -4.93
C CYS A 13 -6.04 -1.53 -3.83
N ILE A 14 -7.07 -2.36 -3.64
CA ILE A 14 -8.09 -2.18 -2.60
C ILE A 14 -7.75 -3.07 -1.39
N ILE A 15 -7.58 -2.47 -0.22
CA ILE A 15 -7.50 -3.20 1.05
C ILE A 15 -8.92 -3.48 1.52
N ASN A 16 -9.22 -4.75 1.82
CA ASN A 16 -10.41 -5.15 2.57
C ASN A 16 -10.01 -5.66 3.95
N ASN A 17 -10.36 -4.92 5.00
CA ASN A 17 -10.10 -5.29 6.38
C ASN A 17 -11.41 -5.56 7.15
N GLU A 18 -12.04 -6.72 6.97
CA GLU A 18 -13.34 -7.04 7.61
C GLU A 18 -14.46 -6.08 7.19
N GLY A 19 -14.66 -5.88 5.89
CA GLY A 19 -15.70 -4.97 5.38
C GLY A 19 -15.33 -3.49 5.52
N ARG A 20 -14.14 -3.19 6.05
CA ARG A 20 -13.56 -1.86 6.03
C ARG A 20 -12.65 -1.73 4.81
N PHE A 21 -13.07 -0.94 3.82
CA PHE A 21 -12.33 -0.76 2.57
C PHE A 21 -11.41 0.47 2.57
N PHE A 22 -10.28 0.33 1.89
CA PHE A 22 -9.33 1.41 1.63
C PHE A 22 -8.74 1.29 0.23
N LEU A 23 -8.50 2.41 -0.44
CA LEU A 23 -7.63 2.48 -1.61
C LEU A 23 -6.19 2.68 -1.14
N LEU A 24 -5.30 1.80 -1.57
CA LEU A 24 -3.86 1.97 -1.45
C LEU A 24 -3.31 2.45 -2.80
N ALA A 25 -2.51 3.50 -2.77
CA ALA A 25 -1.76 3.95 -3.94
C ALA A 25 -0.36 4.40 -3.52
N GLU A 26 0.63 3.97 -4.28
CA GLU A 26 1.97 4.52 -4.27
C GLU A 26 2.03 5.75 -5.18
N ILE A 27 2.56 6.85 -4.66
CA ILE A 27 2.92 7.99 -5.49
C ILE A 27 4.40 7.85 -5.78
N GLU A 28 4.80 7.76 -7.04
CA GLU A 28 6.19 7.73 -7.45
C GLU A 28 6.57 9.08 -8.06
N ALA A 29 7.47 9.82 -7.44
CA ALA A 29 8.04 11.02 -8.00
C ALA A 29 9.57 10.90 -8.07
N LYS A 30 10.10 10.92 -9.31
CA LYS A 30 11.52 10.68 -9.58
C LYS A 30 12.09 11.77 -10.48
N ALA A 31 13.21 12.34 -10.04
CA ALA A 31 14.02 13.30 -10.79
C ALA A 31 15.52 13.10 -10.43
N PRO A 32 16.49 13.66 -11.16
CA PRO A 32 17.90 13.54 -10.79
C PRO A 32 18.15 13.99 -9.35
N GLY A 33 18.61 13.06 -8.50
CA GLY A 33 18.87 13.31 -7.08
C GLY A 33 17.64 13.32 -6.17
N VAL A 34 16.44 13.01 -6.68
CA VAL A 34 15.18 12.99 -5.90
C VAL A 34 14.40 11.70 -6.18
N GLU A 35 14.07 10.99 -5.11
CA GLU A 35 13.16 9.84 -5.15
C GLU A 35 12.17 9.96 -3.99
N ILE A 36 10.88 10.04 -4.32
CA ILE A 36 9.77 10.15 -3.37
C ILE A 36 8.73 9.10 -3.78
N ASP A 37 8.50 8.13 -2.91
CA ASP A 37 7.69 6.94 -3.20
C ASP A 37 6.70 6.57 -2.06
N PRO A 38 5.94 7.53 -1.48
CA PRO A 38 5.08 7.24 -0.35
C PRO A 38 3.88 6.37 -0.74
N ILE A 39 3.55 5.44 0.14
CA ILE A 39 2.23 4.79 0.17
C ILE A 39 1.22 5.68 0.90
N ILE A 40 0.12 6.02 0.21
CA ILE A 40 -1.05 6.68 0.77
C ILE A 40 -2.21 5.68 0.83
N ILE A 41 -2.89 5.63 1.97
CA ILE A 41 -4.06 4.79 2.19
C ILE A 41 -5.27 5.68 2.41
N ILE A 42 -6.32 5.50 1.62
CA ILE A 42 -7.50 6.34 1.63
C ILE A 42 -8.69 5.49 2.02
N ARG A 43 -9.40 5.88 3.08
CA ARG A 43 -10.68 5.25 3.44
C ARG A 43 -11.67 5.45 2.30
N ILE A 44 -12.34 4.39 1.87
CA ILE A 44 -13.40 4.46 0.86
C ILE A 44 -14.67 3.79 1.39
N THR A 45 -15.81 4.12 0.79
CA THR A 45 -17.07 3.45 1.08
C THR A 45 -17.13 2.08 0.40
N ASP A 46 -18.04 1.22 0.86
CA ASP A 46 -18.29 -0.09 0.26
C ASP A 46 -18.71 0.04 -1.21
N GLU A 47 -19.52 1.05 -1.53
CA GLU A 47 -19.95 1.33 -2.90
C GLU A 47 -18.78 1.81 -3.78
N GLN A 48 -17.89 2.66 -3.25
CA GLN A 48 -16.68 3.07 -3.97
C GLN A 48 -15.76 1.87 -4.22
N ALA A 49 -15.54 1.02 -3.21
CA ALA A 49 -14.74 -0.18 -3.35
C ALA A 49 -15.30 -1.11 -4.43
N ARG A 50 -16.62 -1.36 -4.41
CA ARG A 50 -17.31 -2.17 -5.41
C ARG A 50 -17.11 -1.62 -6.82
N ARG A 51 -17.31 -0.31 -7.02
CA ARG A 51 -17.14 0.33 -8.34
C ARG A 51 -15.70 0.26 -8.83
N LEU A 52 -14.71 0.51 -7.96
CA LEU A 52 -13.30 0.44 -8.31
C LEU A 52 -12.87 -0.98 -8.68
N LEU A 53 -13.35 -1.99 -7.95
CA LEU A 53 -13.11 -3.40 -8.28
C LEU A 53 -13.75 -3.78 -9.63
N CYS A 54 -14.98 -3.33 -9.91
CA CYS A 54 -15.60 -3.49 -11.22
C CYS A 54 -14.83 -2.76 -12.34
N GLY A 55 -14.21 -1.63 -12.02
CA GLY A 55 -13.35 -0.85 -12.92
C GLY A 55 -11.97 -1.46 -13.17
N GLY A 56 -11.64 -2.59 -12.54
CA GLY A 56 -10.43 -3.37 -12.83
C GLY A 56 -9.38 -3.36 -11.72
N LEU A 57 -9.51 -2.51 -10.69
CA LEU A 57 -8.63 -2.58 -9.52
C LEU A 57 -8.75 -3.94 -8.83
N LYS A 58 -7.66 -4.40 -8.22
CA LYS A 58 -7.61 -5.68 -7.52
C LYS A 58 -7.58 -5.48 -6.02
N LEU A 59 -7.92 -6.53 -5.27
CA LEU A 59 -7.68 -6.56 -3.84
C LEU A 59 -6.19 -6.70 -3.58
N CYS A 60 -5.68 -5.97 -2.58
CA CYS A 60 -4.31 -6.16 -2.13
C CYS A 60 -4.17 -7.56 -1.50
N PRO A 61 -3.18 -8.37 -1.89
CA PRO A 61 -2.93 -9.65 -1.25
C PRO A 61 -2.58 -9.46 0.24
N ILE A 62 -3.28 -10.18 1.11
CA ILE A 62 -2.93 -10.28 2.53
C ILE A 62 -2.25 -11.64 2.76
N VAL A 63 -1.00 -11.60 3.20
CA VAL A 63 -0.17 -12.80 3.39
C VAL A 63 0.19 -13.01 4.86
N SER A 64 0.45 -14.26 5.22
CA SER A 64 0.91 -14.66 6.55
C SER A 64 2.44 -14.83 6.65
N ARG A 65 3.13 -14.85 5.50
CA ARG A 65 4.59 -15.00 5.41
C ARG A 65 5.18 -13.79 4.72
N ARG A 66 6.30 -13.30 5.25
CA ARG A 66 7.00 -12.16 4.67
C ARG A 66 7.45 -12.49 3.24
N PRO A 67 7.14 -11.63 2.24
CA PRO A 67 7.65 -11.82 0.88
C PRO A 67 9.18 -11.82 0.90
N ARG A 68 9.78 -12.63 0.04
CA ARG A 68 11.24 -12.75 -0.11
C ARG A 68 11.63 -12.36 -1.52
N PRO A 69 12.75 -11.64 -1.71
CA PRO A 69 13.27 -11.38 -3.04
C PRO A 69 13.67 -12.70 -3.71
N THR A 70 13.45 -12.77 -5.01
CA THR A 70 13.89 -13.84 -5.91
C THR A 70 14.61 -13.22 -7.11
N PRO A 71 15.36 -13.98 -7.93
CA PRO A 71 15.93 -13.42 -9.16
C PRO A 71 14.84 -12.74 -10.00
N GLY A 72 15.04 -11.46 -10.32
CA GLY A 72 14.06 -10.64 -11.05
C GLY A 72 12.91 -10.05 -10.22
N THR A 73 12.94 -10.16 -8.90
CA THR A 73 11.91 -9.58 -8.01
C THR A 73 12.55 -8.87 -6.83
N LYS A 74 12.31 -7.57 -6.70
CA LYS A 74 12.66 -6.81 -5.50
C LYS A 74 11.50 -6.81 -4.52
N VAL A 75 11.83 -6.74 -3.24
CA VAL A 75 10.84 -6.62 -2.16
C VAL A 75 11.27 -5.48 -1.27
N GLU A 76 10.54 -4.38 -1.32
CA GLU A 76 10.80 -3.20 -0.54
C GLU A 76 9.77 -3.04 0.58
N PHE A 77 10.22 -2.78 1.80
CA PHE A 77 9.30 -2.42 2.88
C PHE A 77 8.95 -0.93 2.79
N LYS A 78 7.65 -0.60 2.72
CA LYS A 78 7.20 0.79 2.60
C LYS A 78 6.78 1.40 3.95
N CYS A 79 5.82 0.79 4.65
CA CYS A 79 5.30 1.33 5.92
C CYS A 79 4.45 0.33 6.71
N ILE A 80 4.09 0.70 7.95
CA ILE A 80 3.14 -0.03 8.80
C ILE A 80 1.76 0.62 8.73
N PHE A 81 0.75 -0.18 8.36
CA PHE A 81 -0.67 0.18 8.39
C PHE A 81 -1.35 -0.45 9.61
N ILE A 82 -2.13 0.35 10.35
CA ILE A 82 -2.92 -0.12 11.50
C ILE A 82 -4.34 0.41 11.36
N ASP A 83 -5.31 -0.51 11.31
CA ASP A 83 -6.75 -0.23 11.30
C ASP A 83 -7.51 -1.25 12.14
N ASN A 84 -8.47 -0.76 12.93
CA ASN A 84 -9.35 -1.58 13.77
C ASN A 84 -8.64 -2.68 14.59
N GLY A 85 -7.53 -2.33 15.26
CA GLY A 85 -6.76 -3.29 16.07
C GLY A 85 -5.93 -4.30 15.29
N ARG A 86 -5.96 -4.26 13.95
CA ARG A 86 -5.13 -5.09 13.07
C ARG A 86 -3.97 -4.29 12.52
N ALA A 87 -2.85 -4.95 12.30
CA ALA A 87 -1.64 -4.32 11.80
C ALA A 87 -1.03 -5.11 10.64
N PHE A 88 -0.48 -4.36 9.68
CA PHE A 88 0.11 -4.89 8.47
C PHE A 88 1.43 -4.17 8.17
N SER A 89 2.46 -4.92 7.81
CA SER A 89 3.63 -4.39 7.10
C SER A 89 3.32 -4.40 5.61
N ILE A 90 3.44 -3.24 4.96
CA ILE A 90 3.23 -3.12 3.52
C ILE A 90 4.56 -3.24 2.82
N PHE A 91 4.60 -4.13 1.83
CA PHE A 91 5.73 -4.30 0.94
C PHE A 91 5.30 -3.93 -0.48
N ASP A 92 6.16 -3.23 -1.19
CA ASP A 92 6.08 -3.17 -2.64
C ASP A 92 6.94 -4.27 -3.24
N ILE A 93 6.40 -4.93 -4.26
CA ILE A 93 7.05 -6.04 -4.95
C ILE A 93 7.20 -5.63 -6.41
N GLU A 94 8.37 -5.07 -6.72
CA GLU A 94 8.76 -4.74 -8.09
C GLU A 94 9.02 -6.05 -8.87
N ASN A 95 8.16 -6.31 -9.85
CA ASN A 95 8.28 -7.38 -10.82
C ASN A 95 7.73 -6.89 -12.17
N SER A 96 7.19 -7.75 -13.03
CA SER A 96 6.58 -7.29 -14.29
C SER A 96 5.22 -6.59 -14.13
N THR A 97 4.68 -6.49 -12.92
CA THR A 97 3.30 -6.02 -12.65
C THR A 97 3.15 -5.12 -11.42
N ASP A 98 4.23 -4.76 -10.72
CA ASP A 98 4.29 -3.90 -9.51
C ASP A 98 3.11 -4.05 -8.53
N ASN A 99 3.34 -4.79 -7.43
CA ASN A 99 2.26 -5.13 -6.51
C ASN A 99 2.57 -4.80 -5.05
N ALA A 100 1.67 -4.05 -4.41
CA ALA A 100 1.64 -3.91 -2.96
C ALA A 100 1.07 -5.17 -2.28
N VAL A 101 1.78 -5.68 -1.27
CA VAL A 101 1.39 -6.84 -0.45
C VAL A 101 1.35 -6.48 1.03
N LEU A 102 0.30 -6.91 1.73
CA LEU A 102 0.11 -6.70 3.15
C LEU A 102 0.50 -7.95 3.94
N LEU A 103 1.59 -7.88 4.68
CA LEU A 103 1.95 -8.90 5.66
C LEU A 103 1.23 -8.62 6.97
N ARG A 104 0.34 -9.52 7.41
CA ARG A 104 -0.27 -9.41 8.74
C ARG A 104 0.79 -9.58 9.83
N ILE A 105 0.83 -8.65 10.79
CA ILE A 105 1.73 -8.70 11.94
C ILE A 105 0.94 -8.49 13.24
N PRO A 106 1.43 -9.01 14.39
CA PRO A 106 0.86 -8.70 15.70
C PRO A 106 0.83 -7.19 15.96
N LEU A 107 -0.27 -6.69 16.54
CA LEU A 107 -0.44 -5.26 16.84
C LEU A 107 0.67 -4.72 17.75
N GLU A 108 1.06 -5.49 18.76
CA GLU A 108 2.16 -5.11 19.67
C GLU A 108 3.50 -5.04 18.95
N GLN A 109 3.75 -5.94 18.00
CA GLN A 109 4.95 -5.88 17.16
C GLN A 109 4.94 -4.61 16.31
N ALA A 110 3.81 -4.26 15.69
CA ALA A 110 3.66 -3.05 14.90
C ALA A 110 3.93 -1.79 15.72
N ARG A 111 3.32 -1.68 16.91
CA ARG A 111 3.52 -0.58 17.86
C ARG A 111 4.98 -0.47 18.29
N ARG A 112 5.64 -1.59 18.56
CA ARG A 112 7.07 -1.63 18.90
C ARG A 112 7.95 -1.13 17.75
N LEU A 113 7.67 -1.55 16.52
CA LEU A 113 8.41 -1.10 15.33
C LEU A 113 8.24 0.41 15.10
N ILE A 114 7.03 0.92 15.20
CA ILE A 114 6.76 2.37 15.07
C ILE A 114 7.51 3.17 16.14
N ARG A 115 7.52 2.71 17.40
CA ARG A 115 8.31 3.34 18.48
C ARG A 115 9.82 3.35 18.21
N LYS A 116 10.32 2.41 17.39
CA LYS A 116 11.72 2.36 16.95
C LYS A 116 11.99 3.20 15.69
N GLY A 117 11.04 4.00 15.24
CA GLY A 117 11.18 4.87 14.08
C GLY A 117 10.75 4.26 12.74
N VAL A 118 10.17 3.04 12.74
CA VAL A 118 9.62 2.48 11.49
C VAL A 118 8.42 3.32 11.04
N ARG A 119 8.42 3.69 9.76
CA ARG A 119 7.39 4.53 9.14
C ARG A 119 5.99 3.94 9.32
N ARG A 120 5.06 4.77 9.81
CA ARG A 120 3.62 4.51 9.75
C ARG A 120 3.06 5.04 8.43
N CYS A 121 2.18 4.29 7.78
CA CYS A 121 1.55 4.74 6.53
C CYS A 121 0.69 5.98 6.78
N THR A 122 0.66 6.89 5.81
CA THR A 122 -0.29 8.01 5.80
C THR A 122 -1.68 7.47 5.50
N VAL A 123 -2.66 7.81 6.34
CA VAL A 123 -4.04 7.35 6.18
C VAL A 123 -5.01 8.52 6.15
N ILE A 124 -5.69 8.73 5.02
CA ILE A 124 -6.84 9.62 4.92
C ILE A 124 -8.06 8.85 5.44
N ARG A 125 -8.56 9.23 6.63
CA ARG A 125 -9.55 8.42 7.36
C ARG A 125 -10.99 8.66 6.95
N GLN A 126 -11.28 9.79 6.34
CA GLN A 126 -12.61 10.14 5.87
C GLN A 126 -12.73 9.79 4.38
N PRO A 127 -13.80 9.07 3.96
CA PRO A 127 -14.08 8.91 2.55
C PRO A 127 -14.36 10.24 1.88
N PHE A 128 -13.97 10.35 0.61
CA PHE A 128 -14.41 11.43 -0.25
C PHE A 128 -15.85 11.14 -0.67
N ILE A 129 -16.80 11.89 -0.12
CA ILE A 129 -18.22 11.82 -0.49
C ILE A 129 -18.48 13.09 -1.30
N GLY A 130 -18.83 12.91 -2.58
CA GLY A 130 -19.21 14.01 -3.47
C GLY A 130 -20.65 14.43 -3.30
#